data_AF-A0A3D5GQ14-F1
#
_entry.id   AF-A0A3D5GQ14-F1
#
_cell.length_a   1.000
_cell.length_b   1.000
_cell.length_c   1.000
_cell.angle_alpha   90.00
_cell.angle_beta   90.00
_cell.angle_gamma   90.00
#
_symmetry.space_group_name_H-M   'P 1'
#
loop_
_entity.id
_entity.type
_entity.pdbx_description
1 polymer ?
#
loop_
_entity_poly.entity_id
_entity_poly.type
_entity_poly.pdbx_seq_one_letter_code
_entity_poly.pdbx_strand_id
1 'polypeptide(L)'
;VANLPYNISVPLICDLLDDVPVIEKMVVMVQREVADRLVARPGDDAYGLPSVKVAYHAEARLLGRVPPSVFLPRPRVDSALIGLWRRLDPATTVDREVLFGLVRAGFGQ
;
A
#
# COMPACT_ATOMS: atom_id res chain seq x y z
N VAL A 1 -12.61 0.35 -6.99
CA VAL A 1 -12.34 -1.07 -6.68
C VAL A 1 -11.60 -1.66 -7.87
N ALA A 2 -10.47 -2.35 -7.69
CA ALA A 2 -9.68 -2.86 -8.83
C ALA A 2 -8.88 -4.14 -8.49
N ASN A 3 -8.60 -4.97 -9.51
CA ASN A 3 -7.58 -6.01 -9.45
C ASN A 3 -6.33 -5.51 -10.17
N LEU A 4 -5.24 -5.27 -9.45
CA LEU A 4 -4.07 -4.60 -10.01
C LEU A 4 -3.04 -5.60 -10.54
N PRO A 5 -2.40 -5.33 -11.69
CA PRO A 5 -1.29 -6.16 -12.16
C PRO A 5 -0.14 -6.12 -11.16
N TYR A 6 0.43 -7.28 -10.87
CA TYR A 6 1.35 -7.46 -9.75
C TYR A 6 2.64 -6.64 -9.87
N ASN A 7 3.14 -6.45 -11.09
CA ASN A 7 4.36 -5.71 -11.36
C ASN A 7 4.26 -4.19 -11.16
N ILE A 8 3.05 -3.63 -11.12
CA ILE A 8 2.84 -2.18 -11.00
C ILE A 8 2.01 -1.77 -9.78
N SER A 9 1.55 -2.74 -8.97
CA SER A 9 0.57 -2.48 -7.91
C SER A 9 1.08 -1.47 -6.88
N VAL A 10 2.31 -1.63 -6.38
CA VAL A 10 2.90 -0.73 -5.38
C VAL A 10 3.09 0.70 -5.91
N PRO A 11 3.82 0.93 -7.04
CA PRO A 11 4.01 2.30 -7.54
C PRO A 11 2.68 2.95 -7.87
N LEU A 12 1.76 2.25 -8.53
CA LEU A 12 0.44 2.81 -8.86
C LEU A 12 -0.34 3.26 -7.61
N ILE A 13 -0.39 2.43 -6.55
CA ILE A 13 -1.09 2.82 -5.32
C ILE A 13 -0.42 4.04 -4.68
N CYS A 14 0.92 4.07 -4.66
CA CYS A 14 1.67 5.18 -4.08
C CYS A 14 1.47 6.48 -4.85
N ASP A 15 1.46 6.42 -6.19
CA ASP A 15 1.27 7.59 -7.05
C ASP A 15 -0.17 8.11 -6.95
N LEU A 16 -1.17 7.22 -6.87
CA LEU A 16 -2.56 7.61 -6.61
C LEU A 16 -2.72 8.29 -5.23
N LEU A 17 -2.01 7.80 -4.21
CA LEU A 17 -1.99 8.44 -2.90
C LEU A 17 -1.34 9.84 -2.95
N ASP A 18 -0.28 10.00 -3.73
CA ASP A 18 0.46 11.25 -3.84
C ASP A 18 -0.29 12.33 -4.64
N ASP A 19 -0.84 11.94 -5.79
CA ASP A 19 -1.18 12.89 -6.86
C ASP A 19 -2.70 13.05 -7.06
N VAL A 20 -3.51 12.14 -6.50
CA VAL A 20 -4.96 12.10 -6.76
C VAL A 20 -5.76 12.22 -5.46
N PRO A 21 -5.80 13.41 -4.82
CA PRO A 21 -6.41 13.60 -3.49
C PRO A 21 -7.92 13.33 -3.45
N VAL A 22 -8.61 13.44 -4.59
CA VAL A 22 -10.05 13.16 -4.71
C VAL A 22 -10.38 11.67 -4.50
N ILE A 23 -9.39 10.76 -4.57
CA ILE A 23 -9.59 9.35 -4.25
C ILE A 23 -9.51 9.18 -2.73
N GLU A 24 -10.67 9.13 -2.09
CA GLU A 24 -10.79 8.97 -0.63
C GLU A 24 -10.71 7.51 -0.18
N LYS A 25 -11.14 6.57 -1.03
CA LYS A 25 -11.18 5.15 -0.70
C LYS A 25 -10.76 4.27 -1.87
N MET A 26 -9.87 3.33 -1.59
CA MET A 26 -9.45 2.29 -2.53
C MET A 26 -9.71 0.93 -1.93
N VAL A 27 -10.23 0.02 -2.76
CA VAL A 27 -10.27 -1.42 -2.45
C VAL A 27 -9.59 -2.10 -3.61
N VAL A 28 -8.44 -2.70 -3.33
CA VAL A 28 -7.57 -3.26 -4.36
C VAL A 28 -7.20 -4.69 -4.01
N MET A 29 -7.14 -5.53 -5.03
CA MET A 29 -6.56 -6.85 -4.94
C MET A 29 -5.13 -6.83 -5.46
N VAL A 30 -4.20 -7.36 -4.66
CA VAL A 30 -2.76 -7.43 -4.94
C VAL A 30 -2.21 -8.78 -4.49
N GLN A 31 -0.96 -9.11 -4.80
CA GLN A 31 -0.30 -10.29 -4.26
C GLN A 31 -0.22 -10.21 -2.73
N ARG A 32 -0.23 -11.36 -2.06
CA ARG A 32 -0.21 -11.44 -0.61
C ARG A 32 0.96 -10.66 0.03
N GLU A 33 2.17 -10.84 -0.47
CA GLU A 33 3.36 -10.14 0.02
C GLU A 33 3.22 -8.61 -0.11
N VAL A 34 2.67 -8.15 -1.24
CA VAL A 34 2.43 -6.72 -1.47
C VAL A 34 1.39 -6.18 -0.50
N ALA A 35 0.29 -6.92 -0.28
CA ALA A 35 -0.70 -6.55 0.72
C ALA A 35 -0.08 -6.46 2.11
N ASP A 36 0.73 -7.44 2.49
CA ASP A 36 1.41 -7.48 3.79
C ASP A 36 2.30 -6.24 3.98
N ARG A 37 3.07 -5.83 2.97
CA ARG A 37 3.86 -4.58 3.03
C ARG A 37 2.99 -3.33 3.13
N LEU A 38 1.88 -3.24 2.39
CA LEU A 38 1.03 -2.04 2.38
C LEU A 38 0.23 -1.86 3.68
N VAL A 39 -0.06 -2.94 4.40
CA VAL A 39 -0.79 -2.90 5.68
C VAL A 39 0.13 -2.99 6.90
N ALA A 40 1.43 -3.24 6.71
CA ALA A 40 2.42 -3.37 7.77
C ALA A 40 2.50 -2.10 8.64
N ARG A 41 2.76 -2.32 9.93
CA ARG A 41 2.94 -1.30 10.97
C ARG A 41 4.40 -1.29 11.45
N PRO A 42 4.85 -0.20 12.10
CA PRO A 42 6.19 -0.16 12.68
C PRO A 42 6.42 -1.35 13.62
N GLY A 43 7.52 -2.08 13.39
CA GLY A 43 7.86 -3.31 14.11
C GLY A 43 7.50 -4.60 13.36
N ASP A 44 6.69 -4.55 12.31
CA ASP A 44 6.43 -5.71 11.45
C ASP A 44 7.61 -5.97 10.51
N ASP A 45 7.93 -7.24 10.25
CA ASP A 45 9.01 -7.64 9.34
C ASP A 45 8.80 -7.12 7.90
N ALA A 46 7.54 -6.98 7.48
CA ALA A 46 7.18 -6.47 6.15
C ALA A 46 7.17 -4.94 6.07
N TYR A 47 7.48 -4.23 7.16
CA TYR A 47 7.43 -2.77 7.20
C TYR A 47 8.54 -2.16 6.33
N GLY A 48 8.14 -1.27 5.42
CA GLY A 48 9.04 -0.66 4.46
C GLY A 48 8.57 0.71 3.99
N LEU A 49 9.28 1.26 2.99
CA LEU A 49 8.93 2.54 2.38
C LEU A 49 7.45 2.61 1.90
N PRO A 50 6.87 1.58 1.25
CA PRO A 50 5.45 1.61 0.90
C PRO A 50 4.53 1.74 2.12
N SER A 51 4.86 1.07 3.23
CA SER A 51 4.10 1.12 4.48
C SER A 51 4.08 2.54 5.06
N VAL A 52 5.23 3.23 5.05
CA VAL A 52 5.34 4.63 5.50
C VAL A 52 4.49 5.54 4.63
N LYS A 53 4.58 5.40 3.31
CA LYS A 53 3.85 6.24 2.35
C LYS A 53 2.34 6.04 2.46
N VAL A 54 1.90 4.80 2.61
CA VAL A 54 0.50 4.48 2.92
C VAL A 54 0.10 5.12 4.24
N ALA A 55 0.87 4.93 5.32
CA ALA A 55 0.52 5.47 6.64
C ALA A 55 0.42 7.00 6.66
N TYR A 56 1.24 7.69 5.86
CA TYR A 56 1.22 9.13 5.69
C TYR A 56 -0.10 9.63 5.06
N HIS A 57 -0.57 8.97 4.00
CA HIS A 57 -1.77 9.40 3.28
C HIS A 57 -3.08 8.77 3.79
N ALA A 58 -3.02 7.57 4.34
CA ALA A 58 -4.19 6.71 4.53
C ALA A 58 -4.04 5.76 5.73
N GLU A 59 -5.17 5.19 6.14
CA GLU A 59 -5.21 3.95 6.89
C GLU A 59 -5.41 2.78 5.91
N ALA A 60 -4.63 1.71 6.05
CA ALA A 60 -4.80 0.49 5.27
C ALA A 60 -5.16 -0.71 6.15
N ARG A 61 -6.03 -1.58 5.63
CA ARG A 61 -6.46 -2.81 6.32
C ARG A 61 -6.58 -3.97 5.34
N LEU A 62 -6.23 -5.17 5.81
CA LEU A 62 -6.55 -6.41 5.10
C LEU A 62 -8.05 -6.68 5.21
N LEU A 63 -8.72 -6.80 4.07
CA LEU A 63 -10.16 -7.12 3.99
C LEU A 63 -10.42 -8.61 3.80
N GLY A 64 -9.48 -9.33 3.19
CA GLY A 64 -9.61 -10.76 2.98
C GLY A 64 -8.46 -11.37 2.19
N ARG A 65 -8.29 -12.69 2.30
CA ARG A 65 -7.38 -13.47 1.46
C ARG A 65 -8.13 -14.04 0.27
N VAL A 66 -7.47 -14.11 -0.89
CA VAL A 66 -8.06 -14.64 -2.13
C VAL A 66 -7.16 -15.76 -2.65
N PRO A 67 -7.62 -17.02 -2.62
CA PRO A 67 -6.81 -18.15 -3.02
C PRO A 67 -6.59 -18.18 -4.54
N PRO A 68 -5.46 -18.71 -5.04
CA PRO A 68 -5.14 -18.73 -6.47
C PRO A 68 -6.14 -19.55 -7.30
N SER A 69 -6.89 -20.47 -6.67
CA SER A 69 -7.88 -21.33 -7.32
C SER A 69 -9.04 -20.59 -7.98
N VAL A 70 -9.26 -19.31 -7.64
CA VAL A 70 -10.35 -18.49 -8.23
C VAL A 70 -9.93 -17.76 -9.52
N PHE A 71 -8.69 -17.92 -9.98
CA PHE A 71 -8.14 -17.24 -11.15
C PHE A 71 -7.88 -18.21 -12.32
N LEU A 72 -7.98 -17.69 -13.54
CA LEU A 72 -7.61 -18.39 -14.78
C LEU A 72 -6.76 -17.48 -15.68
N PRO A 73 -5.51 -17.86 -16.04
CA PRO A 73 -4.76 -18.99 -15.52
C PRO A 73 -4.43 -18.85 -14.03
N ARG A 74 -4.21 -19.97 -13.35
CA ARG A 74 -3.91 -20.00 -11.91
C ARG A 74 -2.54 -19.36 -11.63
N PRO A 75 -2.44 -18.32 -10.79
CA PRO A 75 -1.17 -17.75 -10.36
C PRO A 75 -0.44 -18.67 -9.39
N ARG A 76 0.87 -18.46 -9.24
CA ARG A 76 1.73 -19.25 -8.33
C ARG A 76 1.64 -18.82 -6.86
N VAL A 77 1.06 -17.65 -6.59
CA VAL A 77 1.02 -17.02 -5.27
C VAL A 77 -0.40 -16.65 -4.87
N ASP A 78 -0.63 -16.52 -3.57
CA ASP A 78 -1.89 -16.02 -3.02
C ASP A 78 -2.07 -14.52 -3.30
N SER A 79 -3.34 -14.12 -3.36
CA SER A 79 -3.74 -12.72 -3.44
C SER A 79 -4.44 -12.28 -2.16
N ALA A 80 -4.59 -10.98 -1.99
CA ALA A 80 -5.31 -10.40 -0.88
C ALA A 80 -6.04 -9.11 -1.31
N LEU A 81 -7.22 -8.90 -0.74
CA LEU A 81 -7.96 -7.66 -0.82
C LEU A 81 -7.55 -6.76 0.33
N ILE A 82 -7.14 -5.54 0.01
CA ILE A 82 -6.85 -4.49 0.99
C ILE A 82 -7.76 -3.30 0.74
N GLY A 83 -8.15 -2.63 1.83
CA GLY A 83 -8.81 -1.35 1.82
C GLY A 83 -7.84 -0.27 2.23
N LEU A 84 -7.85 0.87 1.54
CA LEU A 84 -7.17 2.09 1.94
C LEU A 84 -8.21 3.20 2.07
N TRP A 85 -8.17 3.93 3.17
CA TRP A 85 -9.02 5.09 3.44
C TRP A 85 -8.12 6.28 3.71
N ARG A 86 -8.20 7.30 2.86
CA ARG A 86 -7.39 8.51 2.97
C ARG A 86 -7.72 9.22 4.29
N ARG A 87 -6.69 9.76 4.95
CA ARG A 87 -6.87 10.55 6.16
C ARG A 87 -7.49 11.90 5.80
N LEU A 88 -8.36 12.40 6.67
CA LEU A 88 -8.93 13.75 6.54
C LEU A 88 -7.87 14.81 6.89
N ASP A 89 -7.08 14.54 7.93
CA ASP A 89 -6.00 15.41 8.39
C ASP A 89 -4.62 14.85 8.01
N PRO A 90 -3.62 15.72 7.79
CA PRO A 90 -2.24 15.29 7.57
C PRO A 90 -1.74 14.42 8.73
N ALA A 91 -1.06 13.31 8.43
CA ALA A 91 -0.47 12.45 9.46
C ALA A 91 0.58 13.16 10.34
N THR A 92 1.13 14.28 9.85
CA THR A 92 2.12 15.11 10.53
C THR A 92 2.13 16.52 9.93
N THR A 93 2.67 17.49 10.68
CA THR A 93 2.94 18.85 10.21
C THR A 93 4.35 19.03 9.63
N VAL A 94 5.18 17.97 9.68
CA VAL A 94 6.52 17.97 9.10
C VAL A 94 6.44 18.10 7.58
N ASP A 95 7.36 18.87 7.01
CA ASP A 95 7.48 19.04 5.57
C ASP A 95 7.65 17.69 4.85
N ARG A 96 6.91 17.53 3.75
CA ARG A 96 6.82 16.27 3.00
C ARG A 96 8.17 15.88 2.40
N GLU A 97 8.91 16.82 1.84
CA GLU A 97 10.21 16.54 1.21
C GLU A 97 11.24 16.13 2.25
N VAL A 98 11.25 16.80 3.40
CA VAL A 98 12.10 16.44 4.53
C VAL A 98 11.78 15.02 5.02
N LEU A 99 10.50 14.72 5.24
CA LEU A 99 10.05 13.41 5.71
C LEU A 99 10.47 12.30 4.74
N PHE A 100 10.10 12.40 3.46
CA PHE A 100 10.39 11.34 2.51
C PHE A 100 11.86 11.29 2.11
N GLY A 101 12.61 12.38 2.24
CA GLY A 101 14.08 12.38 2.19
C GLY A 101 14.69 11.47 3.27
N LEU A 102 14.24 11.60 4.51
CA LEU A 102 14.71 10.78 5.63
C LEU A 102 14.28 9.31 5.49
N VAL A 103 13.03 9.07 5.05
CA VAL A 103 12.54 7.70 4.81
C VAL A 103 13.37 7.00 3.74
N ARG A 104 13.68 7.68 2.62
CA ARG A 104 14.55 7.10 1.58
C ARG A 104 15.96 6.80 2.09
N ALA A 105 16.52 7.68 2.92
CA ALA A 105 17.83 7.46 3.52
C ALA A 105 17.83 6.28 4.51
N GLY A 106 16.76 6.10 5.29
CA GLY A 106 16.64 5.04 6.29
C GLY A 106 16.39 3.64 5.69
N PHE A 107 15.61 3.54 4.61
CA PHE A 107 15.29 2.28 3.93
C PHE A 107 16.18 1.97 2.72
N GLY A 108 17.16 2.82 2.41
CA GLY A 108 18.08 2.66 1.27
C GLY A 108 19.32 1.82 1.55
N GLN A 109 19.38 1.10 2.66
CA GLN A 109 20.48 0.19 3.02
C GLN A 109 20.20 -1.24 2.58
#